data_AF-A0AAD9XG84-F1
#
_entry.id   AF-A0AAD9XG84-F1
#
_cell.length_a   1.000
_cell.length_b   1.000
_cell.length_c   1.000
_cell.angle_alpha   90.00
_cell.angle_beta   90.00
_cell.angle_gamma   90.00
#
_symmetry.space_group_name_H-M   'P 1'
#
loop_
_entity.id
_entity.type
_entity.pdbx_description
1 polymer ?
#
loop_
_entity_poly.entity_id
_entity_poly.type
_entity_poly.pdbx_seq_one_letter_code
_entity_poly.pdbx_strand_id
1 'polypeptide(L)'
;MGYDLLGYIIGSKPYPPATLTINDVESPNPGYNIWIRQDQLILNAIIGPLSPTIISFVARAKTSMEALTILVNIYAKPSDAFNKSKHFSSTQKK
;
A
#
# COMPACT_ATOMS: atom_id res chain seq x y z
N MET A 1 16.97 -9.03 -15.70
CA MET A 1 15.53 -9.32 -15.51
C MET A 1 15.06 -8.51 -14.32
N GLY A 2 14.33 -7.42 -14.57
CA GLY A 2 13.80 -6.57 -13.51
C GLY A 2 12.69 -7.31 -12.76
N TYR A 3 12.85 -7.47 -11.45
CA TYR A 3 11.77 -7.91 -10.57
C TYR A 3 10.65 -6.90 -10.75
N ASP A 4 9.59 -7.29 -11.43
CA ASP A 4 8.45 -6.44 -11.77
C ASP A 4 7.66 -6.09 -10.49
N LEU A 5 8.29 -5.23 -9.70
CA LEU A 5 8.02 -4.76 -8.34
C LEU A 5 6.88 -3.73 -8.34
N LEU A 6 6.76 -2.97 -9.43
CA LEU A 6 5.68 -2.00 -9.63
C LEU A 6 4.31 -2.69 -9.59
N GLY A 7 4.23 -3.95 -10.05
CA GLY A 7 2.99 -4.72 -9.98
C GLY A 7 2.50 -5.00 -8.56
N TYR A 8 3.41 -5.16 -7.60
CA TYR A 8 3.07 -5.34 -6.18
C TYR A 8 2.68 -4.01 -5.52
N ILE A 9 3.40 -2.94 -5.89
CA ILE A 9 3.23 -1.59 -5.34
C ILE A 9 1.91 -0.94 -5.80
N ILE A 10 1.57 -1.07 -7.09
CA ILE A 10 0.40 -0.42 -7.71
C ILE A 10 -0.83 -1.35 -7.70
N GLY A 11 -0.67 -2.62 -7.26
CA GLY A 11 -1.76 -3.59 -7.22
C GLY A 11 -2.08 -4.26 -8.56
N SER A 12 -1.22 -4.11 -9.57
CA SER A 12 -1.37 -4.82 -10.85
C SER A 12 -1.13 -6.34 -10.73
N LYS A 13 -0.53 -6.81 -9.64
CA LYS A 13 -0.41 -8.23 -9.26
C LYS A 13 -1.25 -8.49 -8.01
N PRO A 14 -2.54 -8.82 -8.18
CA PRO A 14 -3.43 -9.04 -7.05
C PRO A 14 -2.95 -10.23 -6.21
N TYR A 15 -3.30 -10.20 -4.92
CA TYR A 15 -3.09 -11.30 -3.99
C TYR A 15 -3.64 -12.61 -4.59
N PRO A 16 -2.78 -13.57 -4.95
CA PRO A 16 -3.23 -14.80 -5.58
C PRO A 16 -3.95 -15.66 -4.54
N PRO A 17 -4.95 -16.47 -4.95
CA PRO A 17 -5.59 -17.41 -4.04
C PRO A 17 -4.58 -18.47 -3.58
N ALA A 18 -4.70 -18.91 -2.32
CA ALA A 18 -3.82 -19.92 -1.72
C ALA A 18 -3.96 -21.30 -2.37
N THR A 19 -5.13 -21.57 -2.94
CA THR A 19 -5.44 -22.80 -3.67
C THR A 19 -5.91 -22.47 -5.08
N LEU A 20 -5.68 -23.42 -6.00
CA LEU A 20 -6.21 -23.41 -7.36
C LEU A 20 -7.10 -24.65 -7.52
N THR A 21 -8.29 -24.45 -8.05
CA THR A 21 -9.19 -25.54 -8.43
C THR A 21 -9.00 -25.83 -9.92
N ILE A 22 -8.55 -27.03 -10.25
CA ILE A 22 -8.41 -27.50 -11.64
C ILE A 22 -9.17 -28.82 -11.74
N ASN A 23 -10.17 -28.88 -12.63
CA ASN A 23 -11.04 -30.07 -12.80
C ASN A 23 -11.65 -30.55 -11.47
N ASP A 24 -12.21 -29.63 -10.67
CA ASP A 24 -12.81 -29.89 -9.35
C ASP A 24 -11.85 -30.45 -8.28
N VAL A 25 -10.55 -30.46 -8.56
CA VAL A 25 -9.51 -30.81 -7.59
C VAL A 25 -8.84 -29.54 -7.08
N GLU A 26 -8.94 -29.30 -5.77
CA GLU A 26 -8.19 -28.24 -5.10
C GLU A 26 -6.73 -28.65 -4.91
N SER A 27 -5.82 -27.76 -5.32
CA SER A 27 -4.38 -27.93 -5.15
C SER A 27 -3.74 -26.63 -4.64
N PRO A 28 -2.63 -26.70 -3.88
CA PRO A 28 -1.93 -25.49 -3.45
C PRO A 28 -1.43 -24.67 -4.64
N ASN A 29 -1.61 -23.36 -4.59
CA ASN A 29 -1.10 -22.47 -5.63
C ASN A 29 0.43 -22.29 -5.48
N PRO A 30 1.27 -22.78 -6.41
CA PRO A 30 2.72 -22.62 -6.30
C PRO A 30 3.16 -21.15 -6.37
N GLY A 31 2.38 -20.29 -7.02
CA GLY A 31 2.66 -18.85 -7.12
C GLY A 31 2.38 -18.07 -5.83
N TYR A 32 1.60 -18.63 -4.91
CA TYR A 32 1.20 -17.95 -3.67
C TYR A 32 2.38 -17.66 -2.74
N ASN A 33 3.21 -18.67 -2.48
CA ASN A 33 4.37 -18.53 -1.61
C ASN A 33 5.42 -17.56 -2.17
N ILE A 34 5.58 -17.54 -3.50
CA ILE A 34 6.50 -16.62 -4.18
C ILE A 34 5.99 -15.19 -4.04
N TRP A 35 4.70 -14.97 -4.26
CA TRP A 35 4.05 -13.66 -4.11
C TRP A 35 4.21 -13.13 -2.68
N ILE A 36 3.91 -13.94 -1.65
CA ILE A 36 4.03 -13.52 -0.24
C ILE A 36 5.45 -13.11 0.11
N ARG A 37 6.44 -13.91 -0.31
CA ARG A 37 7.85 -13.60 0.00
C ARG A 37 8.26 -12.28 -0.64
N GLN A 38 7.84 -12.03 -1.87
CA GLN A 38 8.16 -10.78 -2.57
C GLN A 38 7.46 -9.58 -1.93
N ASP A 39 6.16 -9.69 -1.65
CA ASP A 39 5.39 -8.63 -1.02
C ASP A 39 5.94 -8.26 0.37
N GLN A 40 6.31 -9.25 1.19
CA GLN A 40 6.91 -9.02 2.52
C GLN A 40 8.29 -8.37 2.44
N LEU A 41 9.12 -8.73 1.45
CA LEU A 41 10.41 -8.06 1.23
C LEU A 41 10.23 -6.59 0.86
N ILE A 42 9.26 -6.29 0.00
CA ILE A 42 8.94 -4.92 -0.40
C ILE A 42 8.38 -4.14 0.78
N LEU A 43 7.47 -4.75 1.56
CA LEU A 43 6.90 -4.16 2.77
C LEU A 43 7.99 -3.79 3.78
N ASN A 44 8.93 -4.70 4.03
CA ASN A 44 10.06 -4.44 4.92
C ASN A 44 11.01 -3.36 4.39
N ALA A 45 11.24 -3.31 3.07
CA ALA A 45 12.02 -2.25 2.44
C ALA A 45 11.33 -0.87 2.53
N ILE A 46 10.00 -0.84 2.49
CA ILE A 46 9.21 0.38 2.73
C ILE A 46 9.27 0.80 4.19
N ILE A 47 9.23 -0.15 5.14
CA ILE A 47 9.24 0.13 6.59
C ILE A 47 10.61 0.55 7.09
N GLY A 48 11.69 -0.06 6.59
CA GLY A 48 13.06 0.14 7.06
C GLY A 48 13.53 1.60 7.22
N PRO A 49 13.25 2.52 6.27
CA PRO A 49 13.64 3.92 6.38
C PRO A 49 12.62 4.82 7.11
N LEU A 50 11.49 4.30 7.60
CA LEU A 50 10.42 5.12 8.19
C LEU A 50 10.70 5.45 9.66
N SER A 51 10.26 6.65 10.08
CA SER A 51 10.32 7.04 11.49
C SER A 51 9.36 6.20 12.34
N PRO A 52 9.63 6.01 13.65
CA PRO A 52 8.80 5.18 14.55
C PRO A 52 7.32 5.56 14.55
N THR A 53 7.02 6.84 14.36
CA THR A 53 5.65 7.36 14.26
C THR A 53 4.92 6.75 13.07
N ILE A 54 5.56 6.66 11.90
CA ILE A 54 4.96 6.12 10.68
C ILE A 54 4.94 4.59 10.70
N ILE A 55 5.92 3.94 11.33
CA ILE A 55 5.95 2.48 11.54
C ILE A 55 4.65 1.99 12.20
N SER A 56 4.12 2.71 13.19
CA SER A 56 2.86 2.30 13.85
C SER A 56 1.63 2.31 12.93
N PHE A 57 1.59 3.20 11.93
CA PHE A 57 0.52 3.24 10.94
C PHE A 57 0.70 2.16 9.88
N VAL A 58 1.93 1.92 9.44
CA VAL A 58 2.25 0.96 8.39
C VAL A 58 2.26 -0.48 8.90
N ALA A 59 2.54 -0.72 10.20
CA ALA A 59 2.50 -2.06 10.81
C ALA A 59 1.12 -2.74 10.75
N ARG A 60 0.06 -1.96 10.49
CA ARG A 60 -1.30 -2.48 10.29
C ARG A 60 -1.56 -2.96 8.87
N ALA A 61 -0.68 -2.63 7.91
CA ALA A 61 -0.78 -3.08 6.53
C ALA A 61 -0.40 -4.56 6.44
N LYS A 62 -1.23 -5.34 5.75
CA LYS A 62 -0.97 -6.76 5.45
C LYS A 62 -0.20 -6.93 4.15
N THR A 63 -0.19 -5.91 3.29
CA THR A 63 0.48 -5.92 1.99
C THR A 63 1.29 -4.64 1.73
N SER A 64 2.26 -4.71 0.82
CA SER A 64 3.06 -3.55 0.41
C SER A 64 2.20 -2.43 -0.22
N MET A 65 1.15 -2.78 -0.95
CA MET A 65 0.19 -1.84 -1.52
C MET A 65 -0.58 -1.06 -0.44
N GLU A 66 -1.06 -1.75 0.60
CA GLU A 66 -1.74 -1.10 1.73
C GLU A 66 -0.78 -0.15 2.47
N ALA A 67 0.46 -0.58 2.69
CA ALA A 67 1.49 0.24 3.32
C ALA A 67 1.75 1.53 2.53
N LEU A 68 1.88 1.44 1.21
CA LEU A 68 2.04 2.62 0.35
C LEU A 68 0.80 3.50 0.31
N THR A 69 -0.39 2.92 0.31
CA THR A 69 -1.65 3.69 0.37
C THR A 69 -1.74 4.49 1.66
N ILE A 70 -1.35 3.91 2.79
CA ILE A 70 -1.28 4.60 4.08
C ILE A 70 -0.26 5.75 4.03
N LEU A 71 0.93 5.51 3.47
CA LEU A 71 1.95 6.54 3.31
C LEU A 71 1.47 7.70 2.44
N VAL A 72 0.91 7.40 1.26
CA VAL A 72 0.33 8.40 0.37
C VAL A 72 -0.75 9.19 1.12
N ASN A 73 -1.63 8.55 1.88
CA ASN A 73 -2.64 9.27 2.66
C ASN A 73 -2.06 10.12 3.80
N ILE A 74 -0.96 9.71 4.44
CA ILE A 74 -0.29 10.52 5.48
C ILE A 74 0.32 11.78 4.87
N TYR A 75 1.01 11.65 3.74
CA TYR A 75 1.74 12.75 3.11
C TYR A 75 0.87 13.60 2.15
N ALA A 76 -0.21 13.06 1.59
CA ALA A 76 -1.11 13.76 0.68
C ALA A 76 -2.26 14.49 1.41
N LYS A 77 -2.35 14.40 2.74
CA LYS A 77 -3.30 15.21 3.52
C LYS A 77 -3.04 16.70 3.23
N PRO A 78 -3.98 17.44 2.62
CA PRO A 78 -3.89 18.89 2.59
C PRO A 78 -3.91 19.36 4.04
N SER A 79 -2.90 20.11 4.46
CA SER A 79 -2.90 20.72 5.79
C SER A 79 -4.16 21.58 5.93
N ASP A 80 -4.81 21.55 7.09
CA ASP A 80 -6.02 22.37 7.35
C ASP A 80 -5.78 23.87 7.10
N ALA A 81 -4.51 24.31 7.08
CA ALA A 81 -4.09 25.63 6.63
C ALA A 81 -4.53 25.98 5.20
N PHE A 82 -4.60 25.00 4.29
CA PHE A 82 -5.09 25.18 2.92
C PHE A 82 -6.62 25.29 2.83
N ASN A 83 -7.36 24.58 3.70
CA ASN A 83 -8.82 24.74 3.75
C ASN A 83 -9.25 26.02 4.48
N LYS A 84 -8.47 26.47 5.47
CA LYS A 84 -8.73 27.73 6.18
C LYS A 84 -8.47 28.96 5.31
N SER A 85 -7.50 28.91 4.38
CA SER A 85 -7.25 30.01 3.42
C SER A 85 -8.37 30.17 2.38
N LYS A 86 -9.04 29.07 1.98
CA LYS A 86 -10.24 29.11 1.12
C LYS A 86 -11.43 29.77 1.82
N HIS A 87 -11.62 29.51 3.12
CA HIS A 87 -12.68 30.15 3.88
C HIS A 87 -12.40 31.64 4.16
N PHE A 88 -11.16 32.01 4.49
CA PHE A 88 -10.80 33.41 4.75
C PHE A 88 -10.96 34.32 3.52
N SER A 89 -10.71 33.78 2.32
CA SER A 89 -10.88 34.52 1.05
C SER A 89 -12.35 34.73 0.65
N SER A 90 -13.29 33.97 1.23
CA SER A 90 -14.73 34.11 0.96
C SER A 90 -15.44 35.17 1.82
N THR A 91 -14.79 35.65 2.89
CA THR A 91 -15.38 36.60 3.85
C THR A 91 -14.86 38.04 3.68
N GLN A 92 -14.10 38.32 2.61
CA GLN A 92 -13.60 39.66 2.28
C GLN A 92 -14.10 40.19 0.91
N LYS A 93 -15.06 39.49 0.29
CA LYS A 93 -15.85 40.00 -0.84
C LYS A 93 -17.31 40.17 -0.42
N LYS A 94 -17.59 41.12 0.46
CA LYS A 94 -18.84 41.88 0.47
C LYS A 94 -18.69 43.15 1.28
#